data_AF-A0A517ZAF8-F1
#
_entry.id   AF-A0A517ZAF8-F1
#
_cell.length_a   1.000
_cell.length_b   1.000
_cell.length_c   1.000
_cell.angle_alpha   90.00
_cell.angle_beta   90.00
_cell.angle_gamma   90.00
#
_symmetry.space_group_name_H-M   'P 1'
#
loop_
_entity.id
_entity.type
_entity.pdbx_description
1 polymer ?
#
loop_
_entity_poly.entity_id
_entity_poly.type
_entity_poly.pdbx_seq_one_letter_code
_entity_poly.pdbx_strand_id
1 'polypeptide(L)'
;MTRPTLLPLFAALLTALLAVPASAGKAAPTTSKESLQTPKESFLDPTEPTKIPEEKPDGKERAPVETIYAYGNTVIITDDCEVDEVRVYTDGVENTYDSSDLKEIYVDLTGTNNWFEYSAGAATNQLIHDRHVVIAGGSQFDTIDLGLTSNEIGFGQLTVQAQIRFDVATGNGLDTLGLRLDHVGENGHLTVDADLGGNDDWCTTAVYGQIRGDLNLHLGGGSNDSVDLFDLLFSCDVLPGGSLNLMCHGGHNYDSVKCRYRGIVEGNAAFYLYGNDFYDLETLPIDFSNFSDEDKWYLAELNKKERDSMLLEIQLEEGSNGNVTATVEDGLGDDDLAVQIYQDAGSNAAIDAELNGGYGYDWWYATGHNGEPGEFVEIDNVESFDPGLALD
;
A
#
# COMPACT_ATOMS: atom_id res chain seq x y z
N MET A 1 3.91 -1.59 -47.81
CA MET A 1 3.06 -1.38 -46.62
C MET A 1 3.97 -1.49 -45.41
N THR A 2 4.44 -0.35 -44.92
CA THR A 2 5.47 -0.22 -43.88
C THR A 2 4.86 0.60 -42.74
N ARG A 3 4.84 0.04 -41.53
CA ARG A 3 4.36 0.71 -40.31
C ARG A 3 5.33 1.85 -39.93
N PRO A 4 4.85 3.01 -39.45
CA PRO A 4 5.74 4.01 -38.86
C PRO A 4 6.06 3.64 -37.41
N THR A 5 7.34 3.70 -37.08
CA THR A 5 7.90 3.65 -35.72
C THR A 5 7.72 5.01 -35.05
N LEU A 6 6.99 5.05 -33.94
CA LEU A 6 6.92 6.20 -33.02
C LEU A 6 7.94 5.98 -31.90
N LEU A 7 9.15 6.50 -32.11
CA LEU A 7 10.18 6.76 -31.10
C LEU A 7 11.08 7.81 -31.78
N PRO A 8 10.91 9.12 -31.50
CA PRO A 8 11.61 9.73 -30.37
C PRO A 8 10.91 11.00 -29.82
N LEU A 9 10.40 10.97 -28.59
CA LEU A 9 10.01 12.21 -27.88
C LEU A 9 10.65 12.36 -26.50
N PHE A 10 11.18 11.28 -25.93
CA PHE A 10 11.79 11.29 -24.58
C PHE A 10 13.24 11.81 -24.56
N ALA A 11 13.98 11.80 -25.67
CA ALA A 11 15.38 12.22 -25.68
C ALA A 11 15.59 13.76 -25.77
N ALA A 12 14.53 14.55 -25.96
CA ALA A 12 14.66 15.99 -26.17
C ALA A 12 14.56 16.83 -24.89
N LEU A 13 14.03 16.27 -23.79
CA LEU A 13 13.89 16.99 -22.52
C LEU A 13 15.19 17.03 -21.70
N LEU A 14 16.08 16.04 -21.90
CA LEU A 14 17.31 15.87 -21.12
C LEU A 14 18.44 16.86 -21.48
N THR A 15 18.41 17.49 -22.66
CA THR A 15 19.53 18.33 -23.14
C THR A 15 19.37 19.83 -22.82
N ALA A 16 18.22 20.27 -22.29
CA ALA A 16 17.95 21.69 -22.04
C ALA A 16 18.36 22.16 -20.62
N LEU A 17 18.80 21.26 -19.73
CA LEU A 17 19.06 21.57 -18.32
C LEU A 17 20.50 22.01 -17.98
N LEU A 18 21.43 22.08 -18.95
CA LEU A 18 22.86 22.27 -18.68
C LEU A 18 23.39 23.72 -18.73
N ALA A 19 22.57 24.74 -18.45
CA ALA A 19 23.09 26.12 -18.43
C ALA A 19 22.40 27.06 -17.43
N VAL A 20 22.85 27.06 -16.17
CA VAL A 20 22.58 28.16 -15.21
C VAL A 20 23.85 28.45 -14.38
N PRO A 21 24.22 29.73 -14.14
CA PRO A 21 25.46 30.10 -13.47
C PRO A 21 25.38 30.06 -11.94
N ALA A 22 26.53 29.81 -11.31
CA ALA A 22 26.73 29.80 -9.86
C ALA A 22 26.27 31.11 -9.18
N SER A 23 25.46 30.99 -8.11
CA SER A 23 25.01 32.11 -7.28
C SER A 23 25.65 32.04 -5.88
N ALA A 24 26.00 33.20 -5.34
CA ALA A 24 26.78 33.36 -4.10
C ALA A 24 25.91 33.27 -2.84
N GLY A 25 26.46 32.61 -1.82
CA GLY A 25 25.78 32.23 -0.59
C GLY A 25 25.23 33.38 0.27
N LYS A 26 24.13 33.06 0.96
CA LYS A 26 23.54 33.86 2.02
C LYS A 26 23.31 32.94 3.22
N ALA A 27 23.64 33.44 4.42
CA ALA A 27 23.62 32.67 5.66
C ALA A 27 22.19 32.29 6.09
N ALA A 28 22.04 31.05 6.55
CA ALA A 28 20.79 30.45 7.02
C ALA A 28 20.33 31.01 8.38
N PRO A 29 19.01 31.12 8.62
CA PRO A 29 18.46 31.34 9.96
C PRO A 29 18.49 30.03 10.76
N THR A 30 18.63 30.16 12.08
CA THR A 30 18.59 29.04 13.03
C THR A 30 17.21 28.98 13.67
N THR A 31 16.41 27.98 13.31
CA THR A 31 15.20 27.57 14.01
C THR A 31 15.43 26.20 14.64
N SER A 32 14.94 26.03 15.87
CA SER A 32 15.12 24.81 16.66
C SER A 32 14.18 23.71 16.18
N LYS A 33 14.73 22.61 15.66
CA LYS A 33 14.02 21.36 15.36
C LYS A 33 13.39 20.79 16.65
N GLU A 34 12.06 20.80 16.76
CA GLU A 34 11.39 19.82 17.62
C GLU A 34 11.47 18.47 16.90
N SER A 35 12.10 17.49 17.55
CA SER A 35 12.23 16.13 17.02
C SER A 35 10.84 15.52 16.82
N LEU A 36 10.45 15.32 15.56
CA LEU A 36 9.40 14.37 15.20
C LEU A 36 9.79 13.02 15.82
N GLN A 37 8.94 12.51 16.70
CA GLN A 37 9.03 11.12 17.13
C GLN A 37 8.20 10.31 16.13
N THR A 38 8.87 9.54 15.27
CA THR A 38 8.26 8.38 14.62
C THR A 38 7.46 7.61 15.69
N PRO A 39 6.21 7.19 15.42
CA PRO A 39 5.42 6.41 16.37
C PRO A 39 6.27 5.25 16.88
N LYS A 40 6.63 5.32 18.16
CA LYS A 40 7.50 4.33 18.81
C LYS A 40 6.67 3.13 19.26
N GLU A 41 5.63 2.80 18.50
CA GLU A 41 5.06 1.47 18.57
C GLU A 41 6.15 0.57 18.00
N SER A 42 6.64 -0.34 18.83
CA SER A 42 7.45 -1.44 18.34
C SER A 42 6.59 -2.15 17.31
N PHE A 43 6.84 -1.86 16.03
CA PHE A 43 6.46 -2.72 14.93
C PHE A 43 6.82 -4.12 15.40
N LEU A 44 5.79 -4.94 15.58
CA LEU A 44 6.02 -6.35 15.82
C LEU A 44 6.80 -6.79 14.58
N ASP A 45 8.09 -7.06 14.78
CA ASP A 45 8.86 -7.97 13.95
C ASP A 45 7.87 -9.10 13.60
N PRO A 46 7.64 -9.44 12.32
CA PRO A 46 6.74 -10.52 11.91
C PRO A 46 7.31 -11.84 12.47
N THR A 47 7.15 -12.04 13.77
CA THR A 47 7.83 -13.08 14.53
C THR A 47 7.09 -14.36 14.30
N GLU A 48 7.72 -15.19 13.47
CA GLU A 48 7.40 -16.57 13.15
C GLU A 48 6.00 -16.78 12.55
N PRO A 49 5.90 -17.27 11.29
CA PRO A 49 4.61 -17.67 10.74
C PRO A 49 3.89 -18.63 11.70
N THR A 50 2.62 -18.36 11.96
CA THR A 50 1.77 -19.19 12.81
C THR A 50 1.82 -20.62 12.29
N LYS A 51 2.41 -21.52 13.09
CA LYS A 51 2.58 -22.93 12.69
C LYS A 51 1.20 -23.57 12.54
N ILE A 52 0.89 -24.03 11.34
CA ILE A 52 -0.30 -24.81 11.05
C ILE A 52 -0.24 -26.13 11.84
N PRO A 53 -1.24 -26.46 12.68
CA PRO A 53 -1.33 -27.74 13.36
C PRO A 53 -1.41 -28.92 12.39
N GLU A 54 -0.61 -29.96 12.62
CA GLU A 54 -0.49 -31.12 11.72
C GLU A 54 -1.69 -32.12 11.80
N GLU A 55 -2.58 -32.00 12.80
CA GLU A 55 -3.66 -32.98 13.02
C GLU A 55 -4.99 -32.58 12.35
N LYS A 56 -5.48 -33.45 11.44
CA LYS A 56 -6.80 -33.29 10.78
C LYS A 56 -7.94 -33.74 11.71
N PRO A 57 -8.97 -32.92 11.95
CA PRO A 57 -10.14 -33.34 12.73
C PRO A 57 -10.99 -34.37 11.98
N ASP A 58 -11.50 -35.37 12.72
CA ASP A 58 -12.43 -36.38 12.16
C ASP A 58 -13.87 -35.82 12.14
N GLY A 59 -14.41 -35.63 10.93
CA GLY A 59 -15.62 -34.84 10.69
C GLY A 59 -16.94 -35.53 11.05
N LYS A 60 -17.23 -35.78 12.33
CA LYS A 60 -18.47 -36.49 12.74
C LYS A 60 -19.42 -35.79 13.71
N GLU A 61 -19.17 -34.57 14.17
CA GLU A 61 -20.17 -33.80 14.93
C GLU A 61 -20.12 -32.31 14.57
N ARG A 62 -21.29 -31.68 14.41
CA ARG A 62 -21.46 -30.21 14.31
C ARG A 62 -21.27 -29.59 15.71
N ALA A 63 -20.12 -29.79 16.32
CA ALA A 63 -19.68 -28.90 17.39
C ALA A 63 -19.44 -27.51 16.78
N PRO A 64 -19.56 -26.41 17.56
CA PRO A 64 -19.07 -25.11 17.12
C PRO A 64 -17.59 -25.28 16.77
N VAL A 65 -17.28 -25.12 15.49
CA VAL A 65 -15.91 -25.22 15.00
C VAL A 65 -15.37 -23.79 14.97
N GLU A 66 -14.62 -23.43 16.00
CA GLU A 66 -13.98 -22.10 16.06
C GLU A 66 -12.87 -21.96 15.01
N THR A 67 -12.32 -23.09 14.54
CA THR A 67 -11.16 -23.14 13.64
C THR A 67 -11.32 -24.19 12.55
N ILE A 68 -11.14 -23.81 11.30
CA ILE A 68 -11.14 -24.75 10.16
C ILE A 68 -9.76 -24.84 9.50
N TYR A 69 -9.51 -25.98 8.84
CA TYR A 69 -8.32 -26.21 8.03
C TYR A 69 -8.72 -26.65 6.61
N ALA A 70 -8.32 -25.89 5.60
CA ALA A 70 -8.54 -26.18 4.20
C ALA A 70 -7.21 -26.46 3.49
N TYR A 71 -7.09 -27.63 2.86
CA TYR A 71 -5.88 -28.09 2.19
C TYR A 71 -6.21 -28.49 0.75
N GLY A 72 -5.64 -27.80 -0.25
CA GLY A 72 -5.91 -28.14 -1.65
C GLY A 72 -5.22 -27.20 -2.63
N ASN A 73 -5.39 -27.48 -3.91
CA ASN A 73 -4.88 -26.62 -4.98
C ASN A 73 -5.79 -25.41 -5.17
N THR A 74 -7.10 -25.57 -4.97
CA THR A 74 -8.09 -24.51 -5.08
C THR A 74 -8.92 -24.45 -3.81
N VAL A 75 -8.88 -23.30 -3.14
CA VAL A 75 -9.69 -23.01 -1.95
C VAL A 75 -10.51 -21.76 -2.20
N ILE A 76 -11.84 -21.88 -2.14
CA ILE A 76 -12.75 -20.74 -2.28
C ILE A 76 -13.57 -20.65 -1.01
N ILE A 77 -13.57 -19.48 -0.37
CA ILE A 77 -14.37 -19.18 0.81
C ILE A 77 -15.43 -18.16 0.42
N THR A 78 -16.67 -18.46 0.75
CA THR A 78 -17.78 -17.50 0.65
C THR A 78 -18.38 -17.31 2.03
N ASP A 79 -18.33 -16.08 2.53
CA ASP A 79 -18.91 -15.68 3.81
C ASP A 79 -20.24 -14.94 3.59
N ASP A 80 -21.34 -15.58 3.99
CA ASP A 80 -22.70 -15.05 3.89
C ASP A 80 -23.24 -14.79 5.30
N CYS A 81 -22.96 -13.59 5.80
CA CYS A 81 -23.42 -13.13 7.11
C CYS A 81 -24.96 -12.98 7.21
N GLU A 82 -25.72 -13.02 6.10
CA GLU A 82 -27.18 -12.92 6.17
C GLU A 82 -27.81 -14.21 6.69
N VAL A 83 -27.32 -15.35 6.20
CA VAL A 83 -27.76 -16.68 6.63
C VAL A 83 -26.86 -17.29 7.69
N ASP A 84 -25.90 -16.50 8.20
CA ASP A 84 -24.93 -16.92 9.21
C ASP A 84 -24.14 -18.15 8.76
N GLU A 85 -23.69 -18.14 7.49
CA GLU A 85 -23.11 -19.31 6.83
C GLU A 85 -21.78 -18.99 6.16
N VAL A 86 -20.82 -19.91 6.30
CA VAL A 86 -19.53 -19.88 5.59
C VAL A 86 -19.43 -21.14 4.75
N ARG A 87 -19.24 -20.98 3.45
CA ARG A 87 -18.96 -22.09 2.54
C ARG A 87 -17.48 -22.12 2.20
N VAL A 88 -16.89 -23.30 2.29
CA VAL A 88 -15.49 -23.54 1.97
C VAL A 88 -15.44 -24.64 0.94
N TYR A 89 -15.01 -24.28 -0.27
CA TYR A 89 -14.79 -25.19 -1.38
C TYR A 89 -13.31 -25.55 -1.43
N THR A 90 -12.98 -26.83 -1.33
CA THR A 90 -11.60 -27.31 -1.48
C THR A 90 -11.56 -28.32 -2.62
N ASP A 91 -10.87 -27.98 -3.70
CA ASP A 91 -10.80 -28.78 -4.93
C ASP A 91 -12.18 -29.25 -5.44
N GLY A 92 -13.18 -28.37 -5.32
CA GLY A 92 -14.57 -28.62 -5.73
C GLY A 92 -15.44 -29.35 -4.70
N VAL A 93 -14.92 -29.67 -3.52
CA VAL A 93 -15.70 -30.24 -2.40
C VAL A 93 -16.15 -29.13 -1.46
N GLU A 94 -17.46 -28.96 -1.32
CA GLU A 94 -18.08 -27.95 -0.45
C GLU A 94 -18.24 -28.46 1.00
N ASN A 95 -17.84 -27.63 1.96
CA ASN A 95 -18.17 -27.75 3.36
C ASN A 95 -18.83 -26.45 3.84
N THR A 96 -19.77 -26.56 4.77
CA THR A 96 -20.59 -25.45 5.24
C THR A 96 -20.47 -25.35 6.76
N TYR A 97 -20.21 -24.14 7.25
CA TYR A 97 -20.03 -23.82 8.67
C TYR A 97 -20.94 -22.66 9.09
N ASP A 98 -21.20 -22.55 10.38
CA ASP A 98 -21.91 -21.40 10.98
C ASP A 98 -20.93 -20.23 11.09
N SER A 99 -21.32 -19.05 10.60
CA SER A 99 -20.45 -17.86 10.49
C SER A 99 -20.14 -17.27 11.86
N SER A 100 -21.09 -17.32 12.79
CA SER A 100 -20.98 -16.77 14.14
C SER A 100 -20.04 -17.55 15.06
N ASP A 101 -19.89 -18.85 14.82
CA ASP A 101 -19.00 -19.74 15.58
C ASP A 101 -17.56 -19.73 15.04
N LEU A 102 -17.37 -19.40 13.77
CA LEU A 102 -16.09 -19.51 13.08
C LEU A 102 -15.22 -18.25 13.30
N LYS A 103 -14.04 -18.45 13.89
CA LYS A 103 -13.09 -17.37 14.18
C LYS A 103 -11.84 -17.44 13.31
N GLU A 104 -11.31 -18.64 13.12
CA GLU A 104 -10.02 -18.86 12.45
C GLU A 104 -10.17 -19.80 11.24
N ILE A 105 -9.50 -19.46 10.14
CA ILE A 105 -9.45 -20.26 8.93
C ILE A 105 -8.00 -20.41 8.50
N TYR A 106 -7.48 -21.63 8.51
CA TYR A 106 -6.15 -21.94 8.00
C TYR A 106 -6.25 -22.56 6.62
N VAL A 107 -5.54 -22.00 5.66
CA VAL A 107 -5.48 -22.44 4.27
C VAL A 107 -4.04 -22.81 3.95
N ASP A 108 -3.85 -24.01 3.41
CA ASP A 108 -2.57 -24.51 2.91
C ASP A 108 -2.75 -24.88 1.44
N LEU A 109 -2.18 -24.06 0.57
CA LEU A 109 -2.24 -24.21 -0.87
C LEU A 109 -1.17 -25.19 -1.32
N THR A 110 -1.61 -26.38 -1.71
CA THR A 110 -0.71 -27.45 -2.14
C THR A 110 -0.82 -27.63 -3.65
N GLY A 111 0.30 -27.71 -4.37
CA GLY A 111 0.27 -27.95 -5.80
C GLY A 111 1.33 -27.16 -6.57
N THR A 112 1.07 -26.96 -7.87
CA THR A 112 1.97 -26.22 -8.78
C THR A 112 1.39 -24.92 -9.32
N ASN A 113 0.08 -24.75 -9.17
CA ASN A 113 -0.67 -23.57 -9.58
C ASN A 113 -1.89 -23.58 -8.69
N ASN A 114 -1.83 -22.76 -7.65
CA ASN A 114 -2.82 -22.77 -6.60
C ASN A 114 -3.63 -21.48 -6.61
N TRP A 115 -4.87 -21.58 -6.15
CA TRP A 115 -5.83 -20.49 -6.19
C TRP A 115 -6.57 -20.41 -4.86
N PHE A 116 -6.53 -19.24 -4.24
CA PHE A 116 -7.36 -18.88 -3.11
C PHE A 116 -8.27 -17.72 -3.48
N GLU A 117 -9.55 -17.83 -3.11
CA GLU A 117 -10.50 -16.72 -3.20
C GLU A 117 -11.27 -16.60 -1.89
N TYR A 118 -11.29 -15.40 -1.32
CA TYR A 118 -12.22 -15.02 -0.25
C TYR A 118 -13.24 -14.05 -0.82
N SER A 119 -14.51 -14.43 -0.74
CA SER A 119 -15.63 -13.59 -1.15
C SER A 119 -16.58 -13.39 0.02
N ALA A 120 -17.02 -12.16 0.22
CA ALA A 120 -18.07 -11.84 1.18
C ALA A 120 -19.31 -11.38 0.42
N GLY A 121 -20.41 -12.13 0.54
CA GLY A 121 -21.64 -11.85 -0.17
C GLY A 121 -22.82 -11.96 0.77
N ALA A 122 -23.53 -10.86 1.02
CA ALA A 122 -24.77 -10.85 1.78
C ALA A 122 -25.73 -9.81 1.20
N ALA A 123 -27.06 -10.02 1.28
CA ALA A 123 -28.01 -8.95 0.93
C ALA A 123 -27.98 -7.79 1.95
N THR A 124 -27.47 -8.04 3.16
CA THR A 124 -27.23 -7.01 4.18
C THR A 124 -25.99 -6.16 3.86
N ASN A 125 -25.12 -6.63 2.97
CA ASN A 125 -23.83 -6.03 2.62
C ASN A 125 -22.96 -5.67 3.84
N GLN A 126 -22.94 -6.51 4.89
CA GLN A 126 -22.08 -6.29 6.05
C GLN A 126 -21.36 -7.57 6.49
N LEU A 127 -20.07 -7.45 6.80
CA LEU A 127 -19.31 -8.46 7.55
C LEU A 127 -19.29 -8.06 9.03
N ILE A 128 -19.97 -8.85 9.87
CA ILE A 128 -20.24 -8.50 11.27
C ILE A 128 -19.62 -9.45 12.29
N HIS A 129 -18.96 -10.51 11.82
CA HIS A 129 -18.26 -11.48 12.67
C HIS A 129 -16.77 -11.31 12.52
N ASP A 130 -16.05 -11.39 13.64
CA ASP A 130 -14.60 -11.34 13.64
C ASP A 130 -14.05 -12.57 12.90
N ARG A 131 -13.01 -12.38 12.09
CA ARG A 131 -12.37 -13.43 11.29
C ARG A 131 -10.87 -13.24 11.22
N HIS A 132 -10.15 -14.34 11.35
CA HIS A 132 -8.73 -14.42 11.05
C HIS A 132 -8.50 -15.54 10.04
N VAL A 133 -7.99 -15.17 8.86
CA VAL A 133 -7.69 -16.10 7.78
C VAL A 133 -6.19 -16.13 7.57
N VAL A 134 -5.57 -17.29 7.76
CA VAL A 134 -4.14 -17.53 7.56
C VAL A 134 -3.98 -18.36 6.31
N ILE A 135 -3.21 -17.86 5.34
CA ILE A 135 -3.02 -18.46 4.02
C ILE A 135 -1.53 -18.73 3.84
N ALA A 136 -1.18 -20.00 3.72
CA ALA A 136 0.15 -20.45 3.36
C ALA A 136 0.14 -20.96 1.91
N GLY A 137 0.97 -20.34 1.07
CA GLY A 137 1.30 -20.80 -0.26
C GLY A 137 2.43 -21.81 -0.30
N GLY A 138 2.77 -22.24 -1.50
CA GLY A 138 3.79 -23.23 -1.78
C GLY A 138 5.08 -22.63 -2.32
N SER A 139 5.98 -23.48 -2.82
CA SER A 139 7.15 -23.00 -3.57
C SER A 139 6.84 -22.87 -5.07
N GLN A 140 5.61 -22.55 -5.45
CA GLN A 140 5.12 -22.54 -6.82
C GLN A 140 4.17 -21.34 -7.01
N PHE A 141 3.61 -21.16 -8.19
CA PHE A 141 2.69 -20.06 -8.48
C PHE A 141 1.42 -20.12 -7.62
N ASP A 142 1.19 -19.08 -6.82
CA ASP A 142 -0.01 -18.88 -6.01
C ASP A 142 -0.79 -17.64 -6.46
N THR A 143 -2.13 -17.76 -6.59
CA THR A 143 -3.02 -16.61 -6.75
C THR A 143 -3.97 -16.50 -5.58
N ILE A 144 -3.96 -15.33 -4.93
CA ILE A 144 -4.78 -14.97 -3.79
C ILE A 144 -5.69 -13.81 -4.18
N ASP A 145 -7.00 -14.00 -4.15
CA ASP A 145 -8.00 -12.95 -4.42
C ASP A 145 -8.87 -12.70 -3.18
N LEU A 146 -8.72 -11.54 -2.57
CA LEU A 146 -9.47 -11.06 -1.42
C LEU A 146 -10.56 -10.10 -1.89
N GLY A 147 -11.72 -10.65 -2.23
CA GLY A 147 -12.90 -9.93 -2.70
C GLY A 147 -13.85 -9.53 -1.56
N LEU A 148 -13.60 -8.39 -0.92
CA LEU A 148 -14.47 -7.75 0.07
C LEU A 148 -15.33 -6.65 -0.56
N THR A 149 -15.96 -7.00 -1.68
CA THR A 149 -16.88 -6.12 -2.42
C THR A 149 -18.21 -6.81 -2.61
N SER A 150 -19.30 -6.06 -2.66
CA SER A 150 -20.55 -6.66 -3.13
C SER A 150 -20.41 -6.94 -4.64
N ASN A 151 -20.57 -8.20 -5.04
CA ASN A 151 -20.76 -8.76 -6.39
C ASN A 151 -20.32 -7.90 -7.61
N GLU A 152 -19.54 -8.50 -8.51
CA GLU A 152 -18.88 -7.90 -9.70
C GLU A 152 -19.73 -7.04 -10.68
N ILE A 153 -21.04 -6.89 -10.51
CA ILE A 153 -21.95 -6.31 -11.51
C ILE A 153 -22.80 -5.14 -11.00
N GLY A 154 -22.61 -4.67 -9.76
CA GLY A 154 -23.29 -3.44 -9.34
C GLY A 154 -23.01 -3.04 -7.90
N PHE A 155 -22.87 -1.73 -7.72
CA PHE A 155 -22.62 -0.93 -6.51
C PHE A 155 -23.46 -1.25 -5.25
N GLY A 156 -23.71 -2.51 -4.90
CA GLY A 156 -23.92 -2.81 -3.50
C GLY A 156 -22.62 -2.50 -2.76
N GLN A 157 -22.74 -2.14 -1.48
CA GLN A 157 -21.62 -1.61 -0.70
C GLN A 157 -21.37 -2.58 0.43
N LEU A 158 -20.44 -3.51 0.27
CA LEU A 158 -20.02 -4.33 1.41
C LEU A 158 -19.34 -3.43 2.44
N THR A 159 -19.77 -3.50 3.70
CA THR A 159 -19.15 -2.79 4.80
C THR A 159 -18.58 -3.76 5.82
N VAL A 160 -17.27 -3.68 6.07
CA VAL A 160 -16.62 -4.39 7.18
C VAL A 160 -17.00 -3.70 8.49
N GLN A 161 -17.65 -4.42 9.41
CA GLN A 161 -18.14 -3.91 10.71
C GLN A 161 -17.55 -4.71 11.90
N ALA A 162 -16.54 -5.52 11.64
CA ALA A 162 -15.90 -6.42 12.60
C ALA A 162 -14.39 -6.43 12.42
N GLN A 163 -13.68 -7.19 13.24
CA GLN A 163 -12.23 -7.39 13.13
C GLN A 163 -11.95 -8.50 12.11
N ILE A 164 -11.44 -8.13 10.94
CA ILE A 164 -11.05 -9.06 9.88
C ILE A 164 -9.54 -8.97 9.67
N ARG A 165 -8.86 -10.11 9.72
CA ARG A 165 -7.43 -10.20 9.49
C ARG A 165 -7.11 -11.27 8.45
N PHE A 166 -6.29 -10.92 7.48
CA PHE A 166 -5.67 -11.85 6.54
C PHE A 166 -4.16 -11.85 6.77
N ASP A 167 -3.59 -13.02 7.05
CA ASP A 167 -2.15 -13.25 7.03
C ASP A 167 -1.83 -14.13 5.80
N VAL A 168 -1.09 -13.59 4.84
CA VAL A 168 -0.75 -14.24 3.58
C VAL A 168 0.75 -14.46 3.52
N ALA A 169 1.18 -15.69 3.28
CA ALA A 169 2.59 -16.04 3.06
C ALA A 169 2.68 -17.01 1.89
N THR A 170 3.00 -16.55 0.67
CA THR A 170 2.93 -17.42 -0.52
C THR A 170 4.17 -18.25 -0.76
N GLY A 171 5.35 -17.83 -0.31
CA GLY A 171 6.52 -18.70 -0.19
C GLY A 171 7.62 -18.42 -1.21
N ASN A 172 7.80 -19.26 -2.23
CA ASN A 172 8.77 -18.96 -3.30
C ASN A 172 8.07 -19.26 -4.61
N GLY A 173 7.54 -18.25 -5.30
CA GLY A 173 6.62 -18.48 -6.40
C GLY A 173 6.70 -17.38 -7.44
N LEU A 174 5.68 -17.28 -8.26
CA LEU A 174 5.44 -16.06 -9.06
C LEU A 174 4.05 -15.67 -8.61
N ASP A 175 3.95 -14.99 -7.49
CA ASP A 175 2.74 -14.99 -6.72
C ASP A 175 1.94 -13.73 -6.99
N THR A 176 0.62 -13.85 -6.79
CA THR A 176 -0.31 -12.79 -7.13
C THR A 176 -1.28 -12.56 -5.99
N LEU A 177 -1.38 -11.31 -5.55
CA LEU A 177 -2.36 -10.86 -4.56
C LEU A 177 -3.28 -9.80 -5.16
N GLY A 178 -4.59 -10.07 -5.13
CA GLY A 178 -5.62 -9.09 -5.42
C GLY A 178 -6.41 -8.75 -4.15
N LEU A 179 -6.53 -7.48 -3.81
CA LEU A 179 -7.43 -6.99 -2.77
C LEU A 179 -8.46 -6.04 -3.37
N ARG A 180 -9.75 -6.32 -3.15
CA ARG A 180 -10.85 -5.45 -3.52
C ARG A 180 -11.69 -5.17 -2.28
N LEU A 181 -11.92 -3.90 -1.96
CA LEU A 181 -12.63 -3.49 -0.75
C LEU A 181 -13.60 -2.34 -1.03
N ASP A 182 -14.81 -2.44 -0.47
CA ASP A 182 -15.84 -1.40 -0.58
C ASP A 182 -15.82 -0.41 0.59
N HIS A 183 -16.17 -0.80 1.82
CA HIS A 183 -16.28 0.14 2.94
C HIS A 183 -15.73 -0.49 4.23
N VAL A 184 -15.16 0.32 5.11
CA VAL A 184 -14.86 -0.03 6.50
C VAL A 184 -15.72 0.84 7.40
N GLY A 185 -16.65 0.21 8.13
CA GLY A 185 -17.56 0.88 9.05
C GLY A 185 -16.87 1.36 10.32
N GLU A 186 -17.59 2.10 11.16
CA GLU A 186 -17.07 2.70 12.40
C GLU A 186 -16.53 1.67 13.41
N ASN A 187 -17.00 0.42 13.35
CA ASN A 187 -16.50 -0.68 14.18
C ASN A 187 -15.62 -1.68 13.40
N GLY A 188 -15.34 -1.39 12.13
CA GLY A 188 -14.57 -2.25 11.26
C GLY A 188 -13.08 -2.07 11.49
N HIS A 189 -12.35 -3.18 11.59
CA HIS A 189 -10.89 -3.20 11.60
C HIS A 189 -10.45 -4.25 10.60
N LEU A 190 -9.95 -3.84 9.43
CA LEU A 190 -9.42 -4.74 8.43
C LEU A 190 -7.90 -4.66 8.41
N THR A 191 -7.24 -5.79 8.60
CA THR A 191 -5.79 -5.93 8.44
C THR A 191 -5.48 -6.95 7.36
N VAL A 192 -4.63 -6.60 6.41
CA VAL A 192 -4.03 -7.54 5.46
C VAL A 192 -2.52 -7.45 5.66
N ASP A 193 -1.91 -8.55 6.07
CA ASP A 193 -0.48 -8.72 6.22
C ASP A 193 -0.03 -9.77 5.21
N ALA A 194 0.69 -9.35 4.17
CA ALA A 194 1.04 -10.20 3.05
C ALA A 194 2.54 -10.17 2.77
N ASP A 195 3.13 -11.36 2.80
CA ASP A 195 4.49 -11.67 2.36
C ASP A 195 4.39 -12.57 1.12
N LEU A 196 4.70 -12.01 -0.05
CA LEU A 196 4.64 -12.72 -1.33
C LEU A 196 5.86 -13.63 -1.55
N GLY A 197 6.86 -13.52 -0.69
CA GLY A 197 7.92 -14.50 -0.57
C GLY A 197 9.13 -14.23 -1.45
N GLY A 198 9.13 -14.64 -2.72
CA GLY A 198 10.30 -14.40 -3.57
C GLY A 198 10.15 -14.95 -4.97
N ASN A 199 11.10 -14.59 -5.84
CA ASN A 199 10.93 -14.36 -7.28
C ASN A 199 9.93 -13.23 -7.57
N ASP A 200 9.48 -13.09 -8.82
CA ASP A 200 8.70 -11.92 -9.24
C ASP A 200 7.24 -12.02 -8.82
N ASP A 201 6.77 -11.11 -7.99
CA ASP A 201 5.41 -11.10 -7.47
C ASP A 201 4.61 -9.89 -7.96
N TRP A 202 3.28 -10.03 -7.91
CA TRP A 202 2.35 -8.97 -8.32
C TRP A 202 1.28 -8.76 -7.25
N CYS A 203 1.20 -7.55 -6.72
CA CYS A 203 0.10 -7.11 -5.87
C CYS A 203 -0.78 -6.05 -6.55
N THR A 204 -2.09 -6.25 -6.53
CA THR A 204 -3.08 -5.23 -6.88
C THR A 204 -3.99 -4.95 -5.70
N THR A 205 -4.23 -3.67 -5.43
CA THR A 205 -5.21 -3.26 -4.43
C THR A 205 -6.18 -2.27 -5.06
N ALA A 206 -7.46 -2.44 -4.77
CA ALA A 206 -8.53 -1.55 -5.19
C ALA A 206 -9.49 -1.32 -4.02
N VAL A 207 -9.26 -0.24 -3.28
CA VAL A 207 -10.12 0.20 -2.18
C VAL A 207 -11.03 1.31 -2.67
N TYR A 208 -12.33 1.16 -2.44
CA TYR A 208 -13.36 2.10 -2.83
C TYR A 208 -14.09 2.63 -1.58
N GLY A 209 -15.16 3.40 -1.79
CA GLY A 209 -16.14 3.73 -0.75
C GLY A 209 -15.61 4.60 0.39
N GLN A 210 -15.93 4.22 1.63
CA GLN A 210 -15.65 5.03 2.83
C GLN A 210 -14.95 4.20 3.92
N ILE A 211 -13.97 4.82 4.57
CA ILE A 211 -13.23 4.28 5.72
C ILE A 211 -13.59 5.13 6.95
N ARG A 212 -14.35 4.52 7.86
CA ARG A 212 -14.76 5.11 9.15
C ARG A 212 -14.13 4.39 10.35
N GLY A 213 -13.63 3.17 10.15
CA GLY A 213 -12.84 2.40 11.11
C GLY A 213 -11.39 2.30 10.65
N ASP A 214 -10.73 1.18 10.89
CA ASP A 214 -9.31 1.00 10.57
C ASP A 214 -9.09 0.09 9.36
N LEU A 215 -8.28 0.55 8.41
CA LEU A 215 -7.74 -0.24 7.31
C LEU A 215 -6.21 -0.23 7.40
N ASN A 216 -5.62 -1.39 7.67
CA ASN A 216 -4.17 -1.58 7.74
C ASN A 216 -3.74 -2.58 6.66
N LEU A 217 -2.86 -2.15 5.76
CA LEU A 217 -2.32 -2.98 4.69
C LEU A 217 -0.81 -3.02 4.84
N HIS A 218 -0.26 -4.19 5.14
CA HIS A 218 1.16 -4.47 5.13
C HIS A 218 1.43 -5.43 3.99
N LEU A 219 2.14 -4.97 2.96
CA LEU A 219 2.37 -5.70 1.72
C LEU A 219 3.88 -5.78 1.50
N GLY A 220 4.42 -6.97 1.26
CA GLY A 220 5.84 -7.19 1.00
C GLY A 220 6.07 -8.20 -0.11
N GLY A 221 7.02 -7.93 -1.02
CA GLY A 221 7.49 -8.90 -2.03
C GLY A 221 8.31 -10.04 -1.43
N GLY A 222 8.92 -9.79 -0.26
CA GLY A 222 9.65 -10.81 0.49
C GLY A 222 11.16 -10.69 0.29
N SER A 223 11.85 -11.81 0.06
CA SER A 223 13.30 -11.81 -0.15
C SER A 223 13.76 -12.74 -1.27
N ASN A 224 14.66 -12.24 -2.13
CA ASN A 224 15.23 -12.94 -3.31
C ASN A 224 14.30 -13.03 -4.54
N ASP A 225 13.28 -12.19 -4.58
CA ASP A 225 12.70 -11.54 -5.75
C ASP A 225 13.70 -11.06 -6.81
N SER A 226 13.22 -10.85 -8.03
CA SER A 226 13.97 -10.10 -9.05
C SER A 226 13.21 -8.86 -9.48
N VAL A 227 11.88 -8.92 -9.53
CA VAL A 227 10.98 -7.80 -9.82
C VAL A 227 9.64 -7.97 -9.11
N ASP A 228 9.30 -7.07 -8.19
CA ASP A 228 7.95 -7.00 -7.64
C ASP A 228 7.15 -5.81 -8.16
N LEU A 229 5.86 -6.02 -8.44
CA LEU A 229 4.97 -4.99 -8.94
C LEU A 229 3.75 -4.78 -8.04
N PHE A 230 3.64 -3.60 -7.45
CA PHE A 230 2.50 -3.18 -6.65
C PHE A 230 1.71 -2.08 -7.38
N ASP A 231 0.47 -2.35 -7.83
CA ASP A 231 -0.48 -1.32 -8.32
C ASP A 231 -1.62 -1.16 -7.33
N LEU A 232 -1.51 -0.14 -6.49
CA LEU A 232 -2.38 0.14 -5.37
C LEU A 232 -3.27 1.34 -5.71
N LEU A 233 -4.58 1.15 -5.71
CA LEU A 233 -5.58 2.19 -5.97
C LEU A 233 -6.50 2.33 -4.76
N PHE A 234 -6.51 3.51 -4.18
CA PHE A 234 -7.41 3.94 -3.11
C PHE A 234 -8.30 5.03 -3.66
N SER A 235 -9.51 4.68 -4.06
CA SER A 235 -10.55 5.62 -4.49
C SER A 235 -11.62 5.73 -3.40
N CYS A 236 -11.23 6.13 -2.19
CA CYS A 236 -12.05 6.10 -0.98
C CYS A 236 -11.92 7.37 -0.13
N ASP A 237 -12.99 7.69 0.58
CA ASP A 237 -12.98 8.76 1.59
C ASP A 237 -12.56 8.18 2.95
N VAL A 238 -11.60 8.80 3.62
CA VAL A 238 -11.24 8.51 5.02
C VAL A 238 -11.95 9.53 5.90
N LEU A 239 -13.00 9.11 6.58
CA LEU A 239 -13.89 10.00 7.34
C LEU A 239 -13.43 10.18 8.80
N PRO A 240 -14.03 11.10 9.58
CA PRO A 240 -13.60 11.37 10.95
C PRO A 240 -13.66 10.12 11.82
N GLY A 241 -12.54 9.83 12.50
CA GLY A 241 -12.35 8.62 13.30
C GLY A 241 -11.84 7.41 12.53
N GLY A 242 -11.83 7.45 11.20
CA GLY A 242 -11.25 6.40 10.36
C GLY A 242 -9.73 6.53 10.22
N SER A 243 -9.08 5.41 9.95
CA SER A 243 -7.64 5.32 9.67
C SER A 243 -7.38 4.44 8.46
N LEU A 244 -6.53 4.92 7.55
CA LEU A 244 -5.95 4.17 6.44
C LEU A 244 -4.42 4.14 6.63
N ASN A 245 -3.86 2.97 6.83
CA ASN A 245 -2.41 2.77 6.92
C ASN A 245 -1.98 1.78 5.85
N LEU A 246 -1.13 2.23 4.92
CA LEU A 246 -0.43 1.38 3.98
C LEU A 246 1.05 1.32 4.36
N MET A 247 1.60 0.12 4.43
CA MET A 247 3.01 -0.19 4.50
C MET A 247 3.31 -1.15 3.35
N CYS A 248 4.10 -0.72 2.37
CA CYS A 248 4.41 -1.49 1.19
C CYS A 248 5.93 -1.60 1.05
N HIS A 249 6.44 -2.83 0.98
CA HIS A 249 7.84 -3.14 0.73
C HIS A 249 7.94 -3.80 -0.63
N GLY A 250 8.72 -3.20 -1.54
CA GLY A 250 8.99 -3.75 -2.86
C GLY A 250 9.46 -5.19 -2.76
N GLY A 251 10.49 -5.43 -1.96
CA GLY A 251 11.24 -6.68 -2.04
C GLY A 251 12.72 -6.33 -2.12
N HIS A 252 13.58 -7.24 -2.57
CA HIS A 252 14.89 -6.88 -3.09
C HIS A 252 14.87 -6.80 -4.63
N ASN A 253 15.85 -6.08 -5.21
CA ASN A 253 16.13 -6.05 -6.65
C ASN A 253 15.39 -4.95 -7.41
N TYR A 254 14.56 -5.27 -8.40
CA TYR A 254 13.99 -4.25 -9.29
C TYR A 254 12.50 -4.12 -9.05
N ASP A 255 12.11 -3.38 -8.03
CA ASP A 255 10.72 -3.30 -7.64
C ASP A 255 10.04 -2.06 -8.22
N SER A 256 8.72 -2.14 -8.33
CA SER A 256 7.92 -0.99 -8.70
C SER A 256 6.68 -0.90 -7.83
N VAL A 257 6.70 0.10 -6.96
CA VAL A 257 5.54 0.43 -6.14
C VAL A 257 4.82 1.62 -6.73
N LYS A 258 3.63 1.36 -7.27
CA LYS A 258 2.71 2.38 -7.76
C LYS A 258 1.50 2.49 -6.86
N CYS A 259 1.40 3.55 -6.07
CA CYS A 259 0.23 3.80 -5.25
C CYS A 259 -0.50 5.08 -5.67
N ARG A 260 -1.82 4.98 -5.84
CA ARG A 260 -2.71 6.07 -6.21
C ARG A 260 -3.79 6.25 -5.18
N TYR A 261 -3.85 7.43 -4.59
CA TYR A 261 -4.95 7.81 -3.71
C TYR A 261 -5.84 8.85 -4.39
N ARG A 262 -7.16 8.71 -4.22
CA ARG A 262 -8.20 9.63 -4.66
C ARG A 262 -9.38 9.62 -3.70
N GLY A 263 -9.57 10.71 -2.97
CA GLY A 263 -10.73 10.87 -2.10
C GLY A 263 -10.55 12.01 -1.11
N ILE A 264 -11.55 12.13 -0.24
CA ILE A 264 -11.55 13.06 0.89
C ILE A 264 -10.86 12.40 2.08
N VAL A 265 -10.00 13.14 2.78
CA VAL A 265 -9.52 12.75 4.10
C VAL A 265 -9.95 13.78 5.13
N GLU A 266 -10.72 13.30 6.10
CA GLU A 266 -11.10 13.98 7.34
C GLU A 266 -10.66 13.14 8.57
N GLY A 267 -10.10 11.95 8.35
CA GLY A 267 -9.51 11.06 9.35
C GLY A 267 -7.98 11.00 9.23
N ASN A 268 -7.38 9.82 9.46
CA ASN A 268 -5.92 9.64 9.33
C ASN A 268 -5.60 8.77 8.10
N ALA A 269 -4.65 9.22 7.27
CA ALA A 269 -4.16 8.42 6.16
C ALA A 269 -2.62 8.47 6.11
N ALA A 270 -1.97 7.31 6.15
CA ALA A 270 -0.53 7.18 6.14
C ALA A 270 -0.09 6.12 5.11
N PHE A 271 0.94 6.45 4.34
CA PHE A 271 1.43 5.62 3.24
C PHE A 271 2.94 5.51 3.35
N TYR A 272 3.44 4.34 3.72
CA TYR A 272 4.86 4.05 3.81
C TYR A 272 5.23 3.13 2.66
N LEU A 273 6.06 3.60 1.73
CA LEU A 273 6.50 2.84 0.57
C LEU A 273 8.02 2.68 0.67
N TYR A 274 8.51 1.45 0.61
CA TYR A 274 9.91 1.11 0.79
C TYR A 274 10.41 0.29 -0.41
N GLY A 275 11.46 0.74 -1.10
CA GLY A 275 12.33 -0.11 -1.94
C GLY A 275 13.44 -0.79 -1.13
N ASN A 276 14.11 -1.82 -1.64
CA ASN A 276 15.35 -2.34 -1.02
C ASN A 276 16.50 -2.62 -2.02
N ASP A 277 17.71 -2.30 -1.54
CA ASP A 277 19.05 -2.79 -1.93
C ASP A 277 19.50 -2.68 -3.41
N PHE A 278 18.63 -2.32 -4.36
CA PHE A 278 18.90 -2.25 -5.80
C PHE A 278 17.95 -1.27 -6.51
N TYR A 279 18.18 -1.01 -7.81
CA TYR A 279 17.43 -0.05 -8.63
C TYR A 279 15.91 -0.22 -8.59
N ASP A 280 15.26 0.56 -7.75
CA ASP A 280 13.81 0.54 -7.61
C ASP A 280 13.14 1.72 -8.36
N LEU A 281 11.87 1.55 -8.75
CA LEU A 281 11.04 2.60 -9.37
C LEU A 281 9.73 2.77 -8.62
N GLU A 282 9.74 3.74 -7.72
CA GLU A 282 8.61 4.13 -6.89
C GLU A 282 7.87 5.29 -7.56
N THR A 283 6.57 5.15 -7.74
CA THR A 283 5.74 6.25 -8.25
C THR A 283 4.46 6.34 -7.44
N LEU A 284 4.30 7.42 -6.70
CA LEU A 284 3.14 7.70 -5.87
C LEU A 284 2.37 8.92 -6.39
N PRO A 285 1.50 8.77 -7.41
CA PRO A 285 0.58 9.83 -7.78
C PRO A 285 -0.62 9.87 -6.84
N ILE A 286 -0.71 10.94 -6.07
CA ILE A 286 -1.75 11.24 -5.11
C ILE A 286 -2.66 12.33 -5.68
N ASP A 287 -3.93 12.02 -5.88
CA ASP A 287 -4.97 12.96 -6.29
C ASP A 287 -5.86 13.28 -5.07
N PHE A 288 -5.84 14.51 -4.62
CA PHE A 288 -6.48 14.98 -3.41
C PHE A 288 -7.70 15.84 -3.74
N SER A 289 -8.88 15.38 -3.31
CA SER A 289 -10.11 16.17 -3.37
C SER A 289 -10.60 16.55 -1.97
N ASN A 290 -10.64 17.85 -1.66
CA ASN A 290 -11.22 18.45 -0.44
C ASN A 290 -10.66 17.93 0.92
N PHE A 291 -9.50 18.45 1.34
CA PHE A 291 -8.86 18.19 2.64
C PHE A 291 -9.32 19.12 3.78
N SER A 292 -9.19 18.65 5.03
CA SER A 292 -9.53 19.38 6.26
C SER A 292 -8.28 19.81 7.06
N ASP A 293 -8.36 20.90 7.82
CA ASP A 293 -7.23 21.53 8.52
C ASP A 293 -6.48 20.62 9.54
N GLU A 294 -7.06 19.48 9.95
CA GLU A 294 -6.50 18.60 10.99
C GLU A 294 -5.71 17.39 10.44
N ASP A 295 -5.65 17.23 9.12
CA ASP A 295 -5.11 16.02 8.49
C ASP A 295 -3.57 15.98 8.59
N LYS A 296 -3.02 14.78 8.79
CA LYS A 296 -1.58 14.52 8.75
C LYS A 296 -1.31 13.35 7.82
N TRP A 297 -0.39 13.58 6.90
CA TRP A 297 0.14 12.57 6.00
C TRP A 297 1.55 12.24 6.41
N TYR A 298 1.93 10.99 6.24
CA TYR A 298 3.32 10.56 6.36
C TYR A 298 3.60 9.70 5.15
N LEU A 299 4.44 10.23 4.26
CA LEU A 299 5.22 9.43 3.34
C LEU A 299 6.59 9.26 3.99
N ALA A 300 7.16 8.06 3.95
CA ALA A 300 8.57 7.83 4.23
C ALA A 300 9.02 6.68 3.33
N GLU A 301 10.08 6.93 2.60
CA GLU A 301 10.95 5.91 2.03
C GLU A 301 12.18 5.79 2.91
N LEU A 302 12.81 4.62 2.90
CA LEU A 302 13.99 4.32 3.72
C LEU A 302 14.65 3.08 3.12
N ASN A 303 15.53 3.17 2.11
CA ASN A 303 16.65 2.22 1.98
C ASN A 303 17.76 2.51 0.96
N LYS A 304 18.83 1.69 1.02
CA LYS A 304 20.24 1.98 0.70
C LYS A 304 20.90 0.92 -0.19
N LYS A 305 21.50 1.32 -1.32
CA LYS A 305 22.90 1.03 -1.76
C LYS A 305 23.19 1.45 -3.21
N GLU A 306 22.18 1.55 -4.07
CA GLU A 306 22.30 1.86 -5.50
C GLU A 306 21.45 3.08 -5.87
N ARG A 307 21.23 3.34 -7.16
CA ARG A 307 20.49 4.52 -7.63
C ARG A 307 19.00 4.20 -7.72
N ASP A 308 18.19 4.96 -7.02
CA ASP A 308 16.74 4.78 -7.00
C ASP A 308 16.01 5.97 -7.63
N SER A 309 14.71 5.82 -7.89
CA SER A 309 13.89 6.84 -8.53
C SER A 309 12.51 6.92 -7.91
N MET A 310 12.25 7.98 -7.15
CA MET A 310 10.93 8.28 -6.62
C MET A 310 10.26 9.43 -7.36
N LEU A 311 8.99 9.25 -7.70
CA LEU A 311 8.08 10.34 -8.05
C LEU A 311 6.90 10.40 -7.07
N LEU A 312 6.86 11.43 -6.23
CA LEU A 312 5.68 11.85 -5.50
C LEU A 312 4.93 12.91 -6.31
N GLU A 313 3.72 12.60 -6.76
CA GLU A 313 2.83 13.57 -7.38
C GLU A 313 1.67 13.84 -6.43
N ILE A 314 1.34 15.11 -6.19
CA ILE A 314 0.25 15.55 -5.32
C ILE A 314 -0.59 16.52 -6.12
N GLN A 315 -1.85 16.18 -6.38
CA GLN A 315 -2.81 17.07 -7.04
C GLN A 315 -3.86 17.54 -6.03
N LEU A 316 -3.87 18.83 -5.70
CA LEU A 316 -4.87 19.43 -4.82
C LEU A 316 -6.01 20.03 -5.63
N GLU A 317 -7.23 19.53 -5.45
CA GLU A 317 -8.44 20.14 -6.01
C GLU A 317 -8.84 21.42 -5.24
N GLU A 318 -9.62 22.29 -5.91
CA GLU A 318 -10.23 23.49 -5.32
C GLU A 318 -10.98 23.15 -4.03
N GLY A 319 -10.74 23.93 -2.97
CA GLY A 319 -11.41 23.75 -1.67
C GLY A 319 -10.63 22.92 -0.64
N SER A 320 -9.49 22.33 -1.01
CA SER A 320 -8.59 21.64 -0.08
C SER A 320 -7.97 22.63 0.93
N ASN A 321 -8.05 22.35 2.23
CA ASN A 321 -7.52 23.23 3.30
C ASN A 321 -6.57 22.54 4.30
N GLY A 322 -6.31 21.24 4.13
CA GLY A 322 -5.48 20.45 5.06
C GLY A 322 -3.97 20.58 4.89
N ASN A 323 -3.23 19.88 5.74
CA ASN A 323 -1.78 19.81 5.67
C ASN A 323 -1.34 18.42 5.15
N VAL A 324 -0.49 18.41 4.13
CA VAL A 324 0.18 17.19 3.67
C VAL A 324 1.61 17.24 4.18
N THR A 325 2.01 16.29 5.02
CA THR A 325 3.42 16.08 5.30
C THR A 325 3.93 14.92 4.45
N ALA A 326 4.99 15.14 3.71
CA ALA A 326 5.65 14.12 2.92
C ALA A 326 7.11 14.07 3.32
N THR A 327 7.61 12.90 3.65
CA THR A 327 9.04 12.68 3.87
C THR A 327 9.49 11.69 2.81
N VAL A 328 10.57 12.03 2.13
CA VAL A 328 11.27 11.11 1.24
C VAL A 328 12.66 11.00 1.81
N GLU A 329 12.98 9.85 2.40
CA GLU A 329 14.34 9.56 2.85
C GLU A 329 14.93 8.50 1.93
N ASP A 330 16.04 8.83 1.34
CA ASP A 330 16.82 7.92 0.54
C ASP A 330 18.04 7.44 1.29
N GLY A 331 18.68 6.45 0.72
CA GLY A 331 19.73 5.68 1.33
C GLY A 331 21.14 6.09 0.98
N LEU A 332 21.85 5.15 0.39
CA LEU A 332 23.23 5.23 -0.04
C LEU A 332 23.09 5.02 -1.55
N GLY A 333 23.51 5.95 -2.39
CA GLY A 333 23.03 5.90 -3.75
C GLY A 333 23.24 7.20 -4.50
N ASP A 334 23.05 7.18 -5.81
CA ASP A 334 22.92 8.40 -6.58
C ASP A 334 21.45 8.49 -6.99
N ASP A 335 20.61 9.21 -6.27
CA ASP A 335 19.17 9.00 -6.41
C ASP A 335 18.43 10.09 -7.19
N ASP A 336 17.28 9.77 -7.78
CA ASP A 336 16.42 10.72 -8.48
C ASP A 336 15.09 10.91 -7.73
N LEU A 337 14.98 11.99 -6.94
CA LEU A 337 13.80 12.30 -6.15
C LEU A 337 12.97 13.42 -6.78
N ALA A 338 11.71 13.16 -7.11
CA ALA A 338 10.83 14.16 -7.70
C ALA A 338 9.55 14.36 -6.87
N VAL A 339 9.25 15.62 -6.54
CA VAL A 339 7.97 16.04 -5.96
C VAL A 339 7.25 16.97 -6.92
N GLN A 340 6.07 16.58 -7.39
CA GLN A 340 5.24 17.40 -8.27
C GLN A 340 3.94 17.75 -7.57
N ILE A 341 3.71 19.03 -7.37
CA ILE A 341 2.50 19.55 -6.72
C ILE A 341 1.70 20.29 -7.78
N TYR A 342 0.48 19.82 -8.03
CA TYR A 342 -0.49 20.47 -8.89
C TYR A 342 -1.53 21.13 -7.99
N GLN A 343 -1.68 22.45 -8.09
CA GLN A 343 -2.64 23.20 -7.29
C GLN A 343 -3.67 23.84 -8.22
N ASP A 344 -4.93 23.41 -8.09
CA ASP A 344 -6.04 24.14 -8.67
C ASP A 344 -6.38 25.36 -7.81
N ALA A 345 -6.64 26.49 -8.49
CA ALA A 345 -6.72 27.82 -7.88
C ALA A 345 -7.77 27.89 -6.76
N GLY A 346 -7.34 27.90 -5.50
CA GLY A 346 -8.21 28.13 -4.35
C GLY A 346 -7.97 27.28 -3.11
N SER A 347 -6.97 26.38 -3.08
CA SER A 347 -6.66 25.62 -1.87
C SER A 347 -5.87 26.45 -0.85
N ASN A 348 -6.24 26.36 0.43
CA ASN A 348 -5.41 26.83 1.55
C ASN A 348 -4.51 25.71 2.09
N ALA A 349 -4.44 24.59 1.38
CA ALA A 349 -3.67 23.44 1.81
C ALA A 349 -2.18 23.79 1.90
N ALA A 350 -1.54 23.37 2.98
CA ALA A 350 -0.09 23.45 3.12
C ALA A 350 0.52 22.10 2.78
N ILE A 351 1.69 22.12 2.15
CA ILE A 351 2.49 20.93 1.93
C ILE A 351 3.83 21.16 2.61
N ASP A 352 4.13 20.32 3.58
CA ASP A 352 5.41 20.23 4.26
C ASP A 352 6.14 19.00 3.73
N ALA A 353 7.12 19.22 2.84
CA ALA A 353 7.85 18.14 2.20
C ALA A 353 9.32 18.17 2.65
N GLU A 354 9.77 17.11 3.33
CA GLU A 354 11.18 16.88 3.65
C GLU A 354 11.76 15.89 2.64
N LEU A 355 12.79 16.34 1.90
CA LEU A 355 13.55 15.51 0.96
C LEU A 355 14.94 15.31 1.50
N ASN A 356 15.29 14.07 1.79
CA ASN A 356 16.59 13.66 2.29
C ASN A 356 17.17 12.60 1.37
N GLY A 357 17.98 12.99 0.38
CA GLY A 357 18.63 12.06 -0.55
C GLY A 357 19.69 11.14 0.07
N GLY A 358 19.94 11.25 1.38
CA GLY A 358 20.91 10.37 2.02
C GLY A 358 22.35 10.64 1.57
N TYR A 359 23.09 9.59 1.22
CA TYR A 359 24.48 9.68 0.78
C TYR A 359 24.64 9.36 -0.70
N GLY A 360 25.02 10.37 -1.48
CA GLY A 360 25.69 10.24 -2.77
C GLY A 360 25.36 11.43 -3.67
N TYR A 361 25.21 11.21 -4.98
CA TYR A 361 24.83 12.29 -5.91
C TYR A 361 23.34 12.27 -6.22
N ASP A 362 22.59 12.92 -5.34
CA ASP A 362 21.13 12.92 -5.43
C ASP A 362 20.64 14.11 -6.26
N TRP A 363 19.71 13.83 -7.15
CA TRP A 363 19.02 14.78 -8.00
C TRP A 363 17.61 14.94 -7.48
N TRP A 364 17.31 16.13 -6.96
CA TRP A 364 15.95 16.45 -6.55
C TRP A 364 15.31 17.48 -7.48
N TYR A 365 14.01 17.32 -7.70
CA TYR A 365 13.20 18.27 -8.46
C TYR A 365 11.85 18.48 -7.79
N ALA A 366 11.53 19.73 -7.49
CA ALA A 366 10.22 20.11 -6.98
C ALA A 366 9.55 21.13 -7.89
N THR A 367 8.29 20.90 -8.26
CA THR A 367 7.47 21.90 -8.94
C THR A 367 6.12 22.11 -8.29
N GLY A 368 5.77 23.37 -8.06
CA GLY A 368 4.40 23.81 -7.89
C GLY A 368 3.83 24.31 -9.22
N HIS A 369 2.81 23.65 -9.75
CA HIS A 369 2.03 24.14 -10.87
C HIS A 369 0.84 24.95 -10.35
N ASN A 370 1.04 26.25 -10.15
CA ASN A 370 -0.06 27.15 -9.83
C ASN A 370 -0.75 27.55 -11.15
N GLY A 371 -2.03 27.19 -11.29
CA GLY A 371 -2.84 27.59 -12.44
C GLY A 371 -2.90 29.12 -12.66
N GLU A 372 -2.65 29.94 -11.63
CA GLU A 372 -2.43 31.40 -11.63
C GLU A 372 -1.84 31.87 -10.26
N PRO A 373 -1.25 33.08 -10.11
CA PRO A 373 -0.35 33.40 -8.99
C PRO A 373 -1.08 33.74 -7.68
N GLY A 374 -0.94 32.88 -6.68
CA GLY A 374 -1.30 33.12 -5.28
C GLY A 374 -0.58 32.14 -4.37
N GLU A 375 0.37 32.65 -3.57
CA GLU A 375 1.17 32.02 -2.52
C GLU A 375 2.07 30.82 -2.89
N PHE A 376 3.25 30.80 -2.26
CA PHE A 376 4.35 29.87 -2.56
C PHE A 376 4.15 28.59 -1.76
N VAL A 377 4.42 27.43 -2.38
CA VAL A 377 4.82 26.22 -1.65
C VAL A 377 6.19 26.54 -1.04
N GLU A 378 6.25 26.70 0.29
CA GLU A 378 7.51 26.87 1.01
C GLU A 378 8.07 25.47 1.28
N ILE A 379 9.13 25.11 0.55
CA ILE A 379 9.92 23.90 0.81
C ILE A 379 10.93 24.25 1.89
N ASP A 380 10.52 24.07 3.15
CA ASP A 380 11.34 24.35 4.32
C ASP A 380 12.27 23.15 4.61
N ASN A 381 13.56 23.32 4.29
CA ASN A 381 14.67 22.37 4.50
C ASN A 381 14.92 21.35 3.37
N VAL A 382 15.63 21.81 2.34
CA VAL A 382 16.50 20.91 1.57
C VAL A 382 17.86 20.89 2.26
N GLU A 383 18.10 19.88 3.09
CA GLU A 383 19.44 19.65 3.64
C GLU A 383 20.29 18.94 2.58
N SER A 384 20.98 19.70 1.73
CA SER A 384 22.03 19.12 0.89
C SER A 384 23.18 18.69 1.79
N PHE A 385 23.43 17.39 1.92
CA PHE A 385 24.66 16.91 2.53
C PHE A 385 25.83 17.24 1.59
N ASP A 386 26.69 18.19 1.98
CA ASP A 386 27.92 18.49 1.25
C ASP A 386 28.88 17.28 1.41
N PRO A 387 29.26 16.56 0.34
CA PRO A 387 30.17 15.42 0.43
C PRO A 387 31.63 15.83 0.75
N GLY A 388 31.85 17.01 1.34
CA GLY A 388 33.12 17.55 1.79
C GLY A 388 33.84 16.78 2.91
N LEU A 389 33.66 15.46 3.02
CA LEU A 389 34.60 14.57 3.70
C LEU A 389 35.42 13.83 2.64
N ALA A 390 36.55 14.45 2.32
CA ALA A 390 37.65 13.84 1.58
C ALA A 390 37.94 12.42 2.12
N LEU A 391 37.71 11.42 1.26
CA LEU A 391 38.43 10.17 1.33
C LEU A 391 39.83 10.43 0.74
N ASP A 392 40.86 10.27 1.57
CA ASP A 392 42.25 10.06 1.13
C ASP A 392 42.40 8.68 0.47
#